data_AF-A0A9Q1Q3U9-F1
#
_entry.id   AF-A0A9Q1Q3U9-F1
#
_cell.length_a   1.000
_cell.length_b   1.000
_cell.length_c   1.000
_cell.angle_alpha   90.00
_cell.angle_beta   90.00
_cell.angle_gamma   90.00
#
_symmetry.space_group_name_H-M   'P 1'
#
loop_
_entity.id
_entity.type
_entity.pdbx_description
1 polymer ?
#
loop_
_entity_poly.entity_id
_entity_poly.type
_entity_poly.pdbx_seq_one_letter_code
_entity_poly.pdbx_strand_id
1 'polypeptide(L)'
;MGLGADLGLRLPVQTVDQFFALRVPMGSGELSGLCRGIDNAFQVYTNLVVGNLASKEDLVPPVPILTRYAKEAGIKAFVKKEFLDHHKLPEERRSSDITVLPTPILCVQLNTLHYALSHLSKLEDSISERWLKKAHSDKFIKRSHDDKSRSFNQRNAFDGTRKDINAAIDKICEYTGTKIVFWELREPFIENLYKPKVSQARLEALIELLDLALNQLCSIIVEPLRDRLVTILLQASLVSSLLRFFKRFSSVLQLPLFFGGGGVVLPLMPSLFLWVLKCFLDFQDGLLRVLLDGGPSRVFFLNDAKLLEEDLDVLKEFFISGGDGLPRGVVENLVAHARHIIKLHGYETRELIEDLKSASGLELQGGRSKLGADTKTLLRILCHRGDSEASQFVKKQFKIPKSTV
;
A
#
# COMPACT_ATOMS: atom_id res chain seq x y z
N MET A 1 -8.92 1.02 -24.24
CA MET A 1 -7.53 1.24 -23.76
C MET A 1 -6.72 2.28 -24.54
N GLY A 2 -7.16 2.79 -25.70
CA GLY A 2 -6.28 3.57 -26.61
C GLY A 2 -6.26 5.11 -26.52
N LEU A 3 -7.08 5.77 -25.70
CA LEU A 3 -7.20 7.26 -25.75
C LEU A 3 -6.45 8.01 -24.64
N GLY A 4 -6.35 7.45 -23.42
CA GLY A 4 -5.65 8.10 -22.31
C GLY A 4 -4.13 7.91 -22.34
N ALA A 5 -3.66 6.73 -22.75
CA ALA A 5 -2.24 6.40 -22.80
C ALA A 5 -1.51 7.07 -24.00
N ASP A 6 -2.23 7.35 -25.09
CA ASP A 6 -1.65 7.94 -26.30
C ASP A 6 -1.34 9.44 -26.10
N LEU A 7 -2.11 10.18 -25.29
CA LEU A 7 -1.90 11.63 -25.15
C LEU A 7 -0.62 12.02 -24.38
N GLY A 8 -0.21 11.25 -23.36
CA GLY A 8 0.86 11.66 -22.44
C GLY A 8 2.26 11.76 -23.06
N LEU A 9 2.53 11.02 -24.15
CA LEU A 9 3.82 11.00 -24.85
C LEU A 9 3.73 11.48 -26.30
N ARG A 10 2.56 11.38 -26.92
CA ARG A 10 2.36 11.81 -28.31
C ARG A 10 2.60 13.32 -28.46
N LEU A 11 2.11 14.14 -27.53
CA LEU A 11 2.35 15.59 -27.57
C LEU A 11 3.83 15.96 -27.41
N PRO A 12 4.57 15.44 -26.41
CA PRO A 12 6.02 15.65 -26.34
C PRO A 12 6.76 15.21 -27.60
N VAL A 13 6.48 14.01 -28.12
CA VAL A 13 7.13 13.48 -29.34
C VAL A 13 6.83 14.36 -30.55
N GLN A 14 5.57 14.72 -30.77
CA GLN A 14 5.17 15.62 -31.86
C GLN A 14 5.81 17.00 -31.74
N THR A 15 5.95 17.53 -30.52
CA THR A 15 6.59 18.83 -30.26
C THR A 15 8.07 18.78 -30.63
N VAL A 16 8.76 17.68 -30.29
CA VAL A 16 10.15 17.45 -30.69
C VAL A 16 10.27 17.32 -32.21
N ASP A 17 9.37 16.59 -32.87
CA ASP A 17 9.36 16.48 -34.33
C ASP A 17 9.19 17.84 -35.01
N GLN A 18 8.23 18.64 -34.55
CA GLN A 18 7.99 19.99 -35.07
C GLN A 18 9.18 20.91 -34.83
N PHE A 19 9.79 20.87 -33.64
CA PHE A 19 10.97 21.67 -33.30
C PHE A 19 12.12 21.42 -34.28
N PHE A 20 12.44 20.14 -34.59
CA PHE A 20 13.51 19.81 -35.52
C PHE A 20 13.14 20.03 -37.00
N ALA A 21 11.85 20.10 -37.35
CA ALA A 21 11.39 20.43 -38.69
C ALA A 21 11.52 21.94 -39.03
N LEU A 22 11.72 22.80 -38.03
CA LEU A 22 11.93 24.23 -38.25
C LEU A 22 13.25 24.50 -39.00
N ARG A 23 13.15 25.26 -40.09
CA ARG A 23 14.29 25.71 -40.92
C ARG A 23 14.99 26.96 -40.36
N VAL A 24 14.90 27.19 -39.05
CA VAL A 24 15.52 28.33 -38.36
C VAL A 24 16.81 27.87 -37.68
N PRO A 25 17.88 28.69 -37.63
CA PRO A 25 19.05 28.43 -36.81
C PRO A 25 18.64 28.31 -35.32
N MET A 26 19.05 27.25 -34.64
CA MET A 26 18.69 27.01 -33.24
C MET A 26 19.96 26.84 -32.40
N GLY A 27 20.02 27.52 -31.25
CA GLY A 27 21.11 27.41 -30.29
C GLY A 27 20.79 26.45 -29.14
N SER A 28 21.75 26.29 -28.23
CA SER A 28 21.58 25.44 -27.04
C SER A 28 20.52 25.96 -26.07
N GLY A 29 20.21 27.27 -26.13
CA GLY A 29 19.18 27.90 -25.30
C GLY A 29 17.77 27.44 -25.68
N GLU A 30 17.46 27.37 -26.96
CA GLU A 30 16.16 26.92 -27.48
C GLU A 30 15.92 25.45 -27.18
N LEU A 31 16.96 24.62 -27.32
CA LEU A 31 16.87 23.20 -26.98
C LEU A 31 16.66 22.98 -25.47
N SER A 32 17.37 23.73 -24.63
CA SER A 32 17.14 23.73 -23.18
C SER A 32 15.70 24.17 -22.84
N GLY A 33 15.19 25.17 -23.56
CA GLY A 33 13.79 25.61 -23.46
C GLY A 33 12.79 24.50 -23.80
N LEU A 34 13.04 23.74 -24.87
CA LEU A 34 12.22 22.58 -25.26
C LEU A 34 12.23 21.50 -24.18
N CYS A 35 13.41 21.06 -23.73
CA CYS A 35 13.52 20.01 -22.72
C CYS A 35 12.82 20.43 -21.41
N ARG A 36 13.01 21.68 -20.97
CA ARG A 36 12.33 22.21 -19.77
C ARG A 36 10.82 22.31 -19.95
N GLY A 37 10.34 22.66 -21.14
CA GLY A 37 8.90 22.68 -21.44
C GLY A 37 8.27 21.29 -21.32
N ILE A 38 8.96 20.26 -21.82
CA ILE A 38 8.52 18.86 -21.71
C ILE A 38 8.57 18.38 -20.25
N ASP A 39 9.65 18.70 -19.52
CA ASP A 39 9.79 18.34 -18.10
C ASP A 39 8.67 18.96 -17.25
N ASN A 40 8.39 20.26 -17.43
CA ASN A 40 7.28 20.94 -16.77
C ASN A 40 5.92 20.31 -17.11
N ALA A 41 5.72 19.88 -18.37
CA ALA A 41 4.46 19.24 -18.78
C ALA A 41 4.25 17.90 -18.06
N PHE A 42 5.29 17.08 -17.94
CA PHE A 42 5.22 15.84 -17.16
C PHE A 42 5.00 16.10 -15.69
N GLN A 43 5.64 17.13 -15.11
CA GLN A 43 5.43 17.52 -13.72
C GLN A 43 3.97 17.95 -13.46
N VAL A 44 3.37 18.72 -14.36
CA VAL A 44 1.94 19.09 -14.26
C VAL A 44 1.06 17.85 -14.36
N TYR A 45 1.37 16.93 -15.28
CA TYR A 45 0.62 15.68 -15.43
C TYR A 45 0.68 14.79 -14.18
N THR A 46 1.87 14.57 -13.61
CA THR A 46 2.02 13.76 -12.39
C THR A 46 1.31 14.40 -11.20
N ASN A 47 1.39 15.73 -11.07
CA ASN A 47 0.66 16.48 -10.04
C ASN A 47 -0.86 16.38 -10.21
N LEU A 48 -1.38 16.43 -11.44
CA LEU A 48 -2.81 16.26 -11.71
C LEU A 48 -3.29 14.86 -11.32
N VAL A 49 -2.54 13.82 -11.71
CA VAL A 49 -2.89 12.43 -11.39
C VAL A 49 -2.91 12.20 -9.88
N VAL A 50 -1.89 12.67 -9.16
CA VAL A 50 -1.78 12.53 -7.70
C VAL A 50 -2.77 13.44 -6.96
N GLY A 51 -3.01 14.65 -7.45
CA GLY A 51 -3.90 15.63 -6.82
C GLY A 51 -5.37 15.22 -6.80
N ASN A 52 -5.76 14.25 -7.64
CA ASN A 52 -7.11 13.68 -7.66
C ASN A 52 -7.31 12.56 -6.63
N LEU A 53 -6.26 12.14 -5.91
CA LEU A 53 -6.36 11.10 -4.88
C LEU A 53 -6.92 11.69 -3.59
N ALA A 54 -7.89 11.01 -2.98
CA ALA A 54 -8.36 11.37 -1.65
C ALA A 54 -7.24 11.19 -0.61
N SER A 55 -7.34 11.88 0.53
CA SER A 55 -6.34 11.73 1.58
C SER A 55 -6.45 10.36 2.25
N LYS A 56 -5.36 9.92 2.91
CA LYS A 56 -5.38 8.65 3.65
C LYS A 56 -6.40 8.69 4.80
N GLU A 57 -6.55 9.86 5.39
CA GLU A 57 -7.48 10.16 6.48
C GLU A 57 -8.95 10.05 6.05
N ASP A 58 -9.23 10.24 4.76
CA ASP A 58 -10.56 10.08 4.19
C ASP A 58 -10.92 8.60 3.97
N LEU A 59 -9.92 7.76 3.63
CA LEU A 59 -10.10 6.33 3.38
C LEU A 59 -10.16 5.51 4.67
N VAL A 60 -9.31 5.84 5.65
CA VAL A 60 -9.19 5.07 6.89
C VAL A 60 -10.24 5.56 7.90
N PRO A 61 -11.18 4.72 8.34
CA PRO A 61 -12.20 5.17 9.30
C PRO A 61 -11.54 5.65 10.61
N PRO A 62 -12.15 6.54 11.39
CA PRO A 62 -11.58 6.98 12.66
C PRO A 62 -11.57 5.84 13.69
N VAL A 63 -10.57 5.83 14.57
CA VAL A 63 -10.50 4.83 15.65
C VAL A 63 -11.71 4.99 16.59
N PRO A 64 -12.51 3.94 16.83
CA PRO A 64 -13.62 3.98 17.77
C PRO A 64 -13.18 4.39 19.18
N ILE A 65 -14.10 5.00 19.94
CA ILE A 65 -13.84 5.33 21.34
C ILE A 65 -13.60 4.03 22.11
N LEU A 66 -12.51 3.99 22.88
CA LEU A 66 -12.19 2.85 23.72
C LEU A 66 -13.26 2.69 24.80
N THR A 67 -13.96 1.57 24.78
CA THR A 67 -14.97 1.17 25.77
C THR A 67 -14.59 -0.16 26.36
N ARG A 68 -15.03 -0.43 27.59
CA ARG A 68 -14.86 -1.76 28.20
C ARG A 68 -16.12 -2.60 28.09
N TYR A 69 -15.93 -3.91 28.07
CA TYR A 69 -16.98 -4.92 28.04
C TYR A 69 -18.11 -4.65 29.07
N ALA A 70 -19.35 -4.67 28.60
CA ALA A 70 -20.55 -4.70 29.43
C ALA A 70 -21.17 -6.10 29.37
N LYS A 71 -21.07 -6.86 30.47
CA LYS A 71 -21.87 -8.08 30.63
C LYS A 71 -23.34 -7.66 30.71
N GLU A 72 -24.19 -8.18 29.82
CA GLU A 72 -25.64 -8.01 29.91
C GLU A 72 -26.09 -8.45 31.31
N ALA A 73 -26.56 -7.49 32.11
CA ALA A 73 -27.23 -7.79 33.34
C ALA A 73 -28.64 -8.25 32.97
N GLY A 74 -29.01 -9.47 33.40
CA GLY A 74 -30.34 -10.03 33.18
C GLY A 74 -31.43 -8.99 33.40
N ILE A 75 -32.35 -8.94 32.44
CA ILE A 75 -33.53 -8.10 32.30
C ILE A 75 -34.05 -7.61 33.67
N LYS A 76 -33.84 -6.32 33.96
CA LYS A 76 -34.81 -5.52 34.70
C LYS A 76 -35.51 -4.64 33.68
N ALA A 77 -36.51 -5.23 33.03
CA ALA A 77 -37.56 -4.47 32.37
C ALA A 77 -38.18 -3.57 33.44
N PHE A 78 -37.96 -2.26 33.37
CA PHE A 78 -38.90 -1.21 33.74
C PHE A 78 -38.23 0.15 33.47
N VAL A 79 -38.83 0.88 32.52
CA VAL A 79 -38.58 2.30 32.17
C VAL A 79 -37.24 2.53 31.46
N LYS A 80 -37.14 2.86 30.17
CA LYS A 80 -37.93 3.81 29.40
C LYS A 80 -37.79 3.47 27.92
N LYS A 81 -38.92 3.27 27.27
CA LYS A 81 -39.10 3.25 25.81
C LYS A 81 -38.85 4.68 25.30
N GLU A 82 -37.58 5.09 25.16
CA GLU A 82 -37.18 6.39 24.57
C GLU A 82 -35.64 6.60 24.42
N PHE A 83 -34.86 5.56 24.14
CA PHE A 83 -33.41 5.71 23.85
C PHE A 83 -32.96 5.01 22.56
N LEU A 84 -33.88 4.83 21.62
CA LEU A 84 -33.63 4.15 20.34
C LEU A 84 -33.31 5.13 19.19
N ASP A 85 -33.00 6.40 19.45
CA ASP A 85 -32.86 7.39 18.36
C ASP A 85 -31.73 8.43 18.49
N HIS A 86 -30.80 8.27 19.44
CA HIS A 86 -29.70 9.22 19.60
C HIS A 86 -28.34 8.56 19.79
N HIS A 87 -27.93 7.70 18.86
CA HIS A 87 -26.52 7.57 18.45
C HIS A 87 -26.47 6.97 17.04
N LYS A 88 -26.96 7.73 16.04
CA LYS A 88 -26.28 7.69 14.74
C LYS A 88 -24.84 8.09 15.03
N LEU A 89 -23.95 7.10 15.06
CA LEU A 89 -22.52 7.32 15.09
C LEU A 89 -22.18 8.39 14.03
N PRO A 90 -21.22 9.29 14.24
CA PRO A 90 -20.85 10.32 13.26
C PRO A 90 -20.32 9.79 11.91
N GLU A 91 -20.48 8.50 11.61
CA GLU A 91 -19.75 7.75 10.61
C GLU A 91 -20.44 7.61 9.24
N GLU A 92 -21.78 7.68 9.16
CA GLU A 92 -22.45 7.61 7.86
C GLU A 92 -22.22 8.86 7.00
N ARG A 93 -21.94 10.02 7.61
CA ARG A 93 -21.84 11.30 6.90
C ARG A 93 -20.53 11.57 6.17
N ARG A 94 -19.47 10.77 6.34
CA ARG A 94 -18.22 11.00 5.60
C ARG A 94 -18.10 10.16 4.34
N SER A 95 -18.69 8.96 4.30
CA SER A 95 -18.53 8.07 3.15
C SER A 95 -19.33 8.50 1.91
N SER A 96 -20.42 9.25 2.08
CA SER A 96 -21.30 9.68 0.99
C SER A 96 -20.75 10.84 0.15
N ASP A 97 -19.81 11.63 0.70
CA ASP A 97 -19.40 12.91 0.12
C ASP A 97 -17.98 12.86 -0.48
N ILE A 98 -17.26 11.74 -0.31
CA ILE A 98 -15.91 11.54 -0.86
C ILE A 98 -16.04 10.89 -2.24
N THR A 99 -15.71 11.63 -3.30
CA THR A 99 -15.60 11.08 -4.66
C THR A 99 -14.28 10.31 -4.78
N VAL A 100 -14.29 9.02 -4.42
CA VAL A 100 -13.13 8.12 -4.50
C VAL A 100 -12.98 7.58 -5.93
N LEU A 101 -11.78 7.68 -6.51
CA LEU A 101 -11.53 7.16 -7.86
C LEU A 101 -11.72 5.63 -7.93
N PRO A 102 -12.44 5.10 -8.94
CA PRO A 102 -12.53 3.66 -9.17
C PRO A 102 -11.16 3.01 -9.38
N THR A 103 -10.99 1.81 -8.84
CA THR A 103 -9.73 1.05 -8.88
C THR A 103 -9.22 0.79 -10.31
N PRO A 104 -10.07 0.47 -11.31
CA PRO A 104 -9.64 0.37 -12.70
C PRO A 104 -9.02 1.66 -13.27
N ILE A 105 -9.49 2.84 -12.84
CA ILE A 105 -8.94 4.12 -13.30
C ILE A 105 -7.52 4.32 -12.76
N LEU A 106 -7.28 3.96 -11.49
CA LEU A 106 -5.96 4.01 -10.87
C LEU A 106 -4.96 3.10 -11.61
N CYS A 107 -5.39 1.89 -11.99
CA CYS A 107 -4.56 0.99 -12.81
C CYS A 107 -4.22 1.58 -14.19
N VAL A 108 -5.17 2.22 -14.85
CA VAL A 108 -4.93 2.88 -16.14
C VAL A 108 -3.96 4.05 -15.97
N GLN A 109 -4.06 4.81 -14.89
CA GLN A 109 -3.11 5.89 -14.57
C GLN A 109 -1.69 5.33 -14.34
N LEU A 110 -1.56 4.24 -13.58
CA LEU A 110 -0.29 3.53 -13.38
C LEU A 110 0.32 3.06 -14.71
N ASN A 111 -0.49 2.40 -15.55
CA ASN A 111 -0.06 1.95 -16.88
C ASN A 111 0.43 3.12 -17.75
N THR A 112 -0.27 4.26 -17.69
CA THR A 112 0.09 5.46 -18.45
C THR A 112 1.39 6.09 -17.94
N LEU A 113 1.57 6.18 -16.62
CA LEU A 113 2.80 6.70 -16.00
C LEU A 113 4.02 5.83 -16.32
N HIS A 114 3.86 4.51 -16.31
CA HIS A 114 4.94 3.63 -16.74
C HIS A 114 5.22 3.70 -18.23
N TYR A 115 4.18 3.85 -19.05
CA TYR A 115 4.36 4.09 -20.48
C TYR A 115 5.19 5.37 -20.71
N ALA A 116 4.87 6.45 -19.98
CA ALA A 116 5.66 7.68 -19.91
C ALA A 116 7.14 7.40 -19.56
N LEU A 117 7.38 6.69 -18.46
CA LEU A 117 8.71 6.35 -17.98
C LEU A 117 9.52 5.50 -18.97
N SER A 118 8.88 4.58 -19.69
CA SER A 118 9.52 3.63 -20.62
C SER A 118 9.94 4.25 -21.95
N HIS A 119 9.25 5.31 -22.39
CA HIS A 119 9.61 5.99 -23.62
C HIS A 119 10.44 7.26 -23.39
N LEU A 120 10.55 7.73 -22.15
CA LEU A 120 11.34 8.91 -21.80
C LEU A 120 12.82 8.78 -22.19
N SER A 121 13.44 7.61 -22.01
CA SER A 121 14.83 7.37 -22.45
C SER A 121 14.96 7.41 -23.97
N LYS A 122 14.01 6.81 -24.70
CA LYS A 122 13.98 6.86 -26.18
C LYS A 122 13.82 8.30 -26.69
N LEU A 123 13.00 9.09 -26.00
CA LEU A 123 12.81 10.51 -26.32
C LEU A 123 14.10 11.29 -26.11
N GLU A 124 14.80 11.07 -24.99
CA GLU A 124 16.09 11.70 -24.67
C GLU A 124 17.19 11.33 -25.68
N ASP A 125 17.26 10.06 -26.07
CA ASP A 125 18.18 9.57 -27.10
C ASP A 125 17.86 10.22 -28.46
N SER A 126 16.59 10.27 -28.86
CA SER A 126 16.14 10.90 -30.11
C SER A 126 16.46 12.40 -30.17
N ILE A 127 16.24 13.13 -29.07
CA ILE A 127 16.60 14.56 -28.98
C ILE A 127 18.11 14.74 -29.13
N SER A 128 18.89 13.93 -28.41
CA SER A 128 20.35 13.99 -28.42
C SER A 128 20.93 13.69 -29.81
N GLU A 129 20.43 12.65 -30.48
CA GLU A 129 20.89 12.27 -31.83
C GLU A 129 20.59 13.35 -32.87
N ARG A 130 19.37 13.89 -32.86
CA ARG A 130 18.95 14.95 -33.80
C ARG A 130 19.71 16.25 -33.57
N TRP A 131 20.00 16.57 -32.31
CA TRP A 131 20.83 17.73 -31.97
C TRP A 131 22.26 17.59 -32.50
N LEU A 132 22.88 16.42 -32.31
CA LEU A 132 24.23 16.16 -32.83
C LEU A 132 24.28 16.30 -34.36
N LYS A 133 23.32 15.71 -35.09
CA LYS A 133 23.25 15.80 -36.56
C LYS A 133 23.14 17.25 -37.04
N LYS A 134 22.29 18.07 -36.40
CA LYS A 134 22.10 19.48 -36.77
C LYS A 134 23.32 20.34 -36.41
N ALA A 135 23.93 20.12 -35.24
CA ALA A 135 25.16 20.81 -34.82
C ALA A 135 26.36 20.52 -35.73
N HIS A 136 26.47 19.31 -36.28
CA HIS A 136 27.49 18.98 -37.29
C HIS A 136 27.22 19.69 -38.63
N SER A 137 25.95 19.81 -39.05
CA SER A 137 25.57 20.54 -40.27
C SER A 137 25.92 22.03 -40.20
N ASP A 138 25.69 22.68 -39.05
CA ASP A 138 26.01 24.11 -38.86
C ASP A 138 27.52 24.36 -38.70
N LYS A 139 28.28 23.41 -38.14
CA LYS A 139 29.76 23.50 -38.05
C LYS A 139 30.46 23.44 -39.42
N PHE A 140 29.88 22.77 -40.41
CA PHE A 140 30.41 22.81 -41.78
C PHE A 140 30.19 24.16 -42.47
N ILE A 141 29.22 24.96 -42.02
CA ILE A 141 28.92 26.29 -42.58
C ILE A 141 29.72 27.40 -41.88
N LYS A 142 30.09 27.24 -40.61
CA LYS A 142 30.90 28.22 -39.86
C LYS A 142 32.25 27.64 -39.40
N ARG A 143 33.25 27.70 -40.29
CA ARG A 143 34.66 27.76 -39.88
C ARG A 143 35.02 29.22 -39.55
N SER A 144 34.66 29.70 -38.37
CA SER A 144 35.54 30.54 -37.55
C SER A 144 34.89 30.87 -36.21
N HIS A 145 35.80 31.04 -35.25
CA HIS A 145 35.65 31.62 -33.93
C HIS A 145 35.26 30.71 -32.76
N ASP A 146 36.22 30.71 -31.85
CA ASP A 146 36.36 30.04 -30.58
C ASP A 146 35.21 30.42 -29.66
N ASP A 147 34.39 29.44 -29.26
CA ASP A 147 33.49 29.61 -28.13
C ASP A 147 33.41 28.27 -27.38
N LYS A 148 34.00 28.26 -26.18
CA LYS A 148 33.90 27.18 -25.19
C LYS A 148 32.46 27.13 -24.67
N SER A 149 31.51 26.72 -25.52
CA SER A 149 30.13 26.50 -25.10
C SER A 149 30.14 25.30 -24.15
N ARG A 150 29.90 25.57 -22.86
CA ARG A 150 29.61 24.58 -21.82
C ARG A 150 28.77 23.46 -22.44
N SER A 151 29.33 22.26 -22.51
CA SER A 151 28.62 21.09 -23.04
C SER A 151 27.32 20.95 -22.26
N PHE A 152 26.20 21.25 -22.89
CA PHE A 152 24.89 20.98 -22.32
C PHE A 152 24.86 19.47 -22.04
N ASN A 153 24.84 19.09 -20.75
CA ASN A 153 24.79 17.69 -20.33
C ASN A 153 23.37 17.16 -20.57
N GLN A 154 23.10 16.90 -21.85
CA GLN A 154 21.83 16.52 -22.45
C GLN A 154 21.31 15.16 -21.94
N ARG A 155 22.20 14.32 -21.37
CA ARG A 155 21.93 12.95 -20.92
C ARG A 155 21.10 12.81 -19.65
N ASN A 156 20.86 13.91 -18.95
CA ASN A 156 20.14 13.95 -17.66
C ASN A 156 19.00 14.97 -17.69
N ALA A 157 18.55 15.37 -18.89
CA ALA A 157 17.60 16.46 -19.05
C ALA A 157 16.22 16.13 -18.44
N PHE A 158 15.93 14.83 -18.29
CA PHE A 158 14.65 14.32 -17.79
C PHE A 158 14.77 13.54 -16.47
N ASP A 159 15.86 13.71 -15.72
CA ASP A 159 16.00 13.05 -14.41
C ASP A 159 14.95 13.53 -13.40
N GLY A 160 14.54 14.81 -13.49
CA GLY A 160 13.41 15.37 -12.75
C GLY A 160 12.11 14.64 -13.07
N THR A 161 11.72 14.61 -14.35
CA THR A 161 10.58 13.82 -14.84
C THR A 161 10.60 12.36 -14.37
N ARG A 162 11.75 11.66 -14.44
CA ARG A 162 11.86 10.27 -13.95
C ARG A 162 11.51 10.18 -12.48
N LYS A 163 12.05 11.08 -11.66
CA LYS A 163 11.80 11.12 -10.22
C LYS A 163 10.32 11.39 -9.93
N ASP A 164 9.71 12.36 -10.61
CA ASP A 164 8.32 12.75 -10.41
C ASP A 164 7.34 11.66 -10.84
N ILE A 165 7.61 10.97 -11.96
CA ILE A 165 6.79 9.83 -12.41
C ILE A 165 6.89 8.67 -11.42
N ASN A 166 8.09 8.31 -10.95
CA ASN A 166 8.24 7.24 -9.96
C ASN A 166 7.54 7.60 -8.64
N ALA A 167 7.68 8.84 -8.15
CA ALA A 167 6.99 9.31 -6.96
C ALA A 167 5.46 9.28 -7.13
N ALA A 168 4.94 9.58 -8.32
CA ALA A 168 3.51 9.46 -8.61
C ALA A 168 3.04 8.00 -8.64
N ILE A 169 3.82 7.09 -9.24
CA ILE A 169 3.55 5.64 -9.22
C ILE A 169 3.48 5.16 -7.77
N ASP A 170 4.47 5.50 -6.94
CA ASP A 170 4.52 5.09 -5.52
C ASP A 170 3.28 5.57 -4.75
N LYS A 171 2.88 6.84 -4.93
CA LYS A 171 1.69 7.40 -4.29
C LYS A 171 0.39 6.72 -4.73
N ILE A 172 0.21 6.43 -6.02
CA ILE A 172 -0.99 5.74 -6.51
C ILE A 172 -1.02 4.30 -5.99
N CYS A 173 0.13 3.62 -5.93
CA CYS A 173 0.25 2.29 -5.34
C CYS A 173 -0.14 2.31 -3.85
N GLU A 174 0.40 3.25 -3.07
CA GLU A 174 0.05 3.44 -1.65
C GLU A 174 -1.45 3.68 -1.45
N TYR A 175 -2.01 4.61 -2.24
CA TYR A 175 -3.43 4.94 -2.21
C TYR A 175 -4.30 3.73 -2.57
N THR A 176 -3.95 3.00 -3.63
CA THR A 176 -4.73 1.84 -4.11
C THR A 176 -4.75 0.73 -3.06
N GLY A 177 -3.61 0.42 -2.42
CA GLY A 177 -3.55 -0.58 -1.35
C GLY A 177 -4.40 -0.18 -0.15
N THR A 178 -4.26 1.06 0.32
CA THR A 178 -5.07 1.61 1.42
C THR A 178 -6.56 1.55 1.07
N LYS A 179 -6.92 1.95 -0.15
CA LYS A 179 -8.31 1.97 -0.63
C LYS A 179 -8.92 0.57 -0.63
N ILE A 180 -8.23 -0.45 -1.13
CA ILE A 180 -8.77 -1.81 -1.14
C ILE A 180 -9.07 -2.26 0.29
N VAL A 181 -8.12 -2.10 1.20
CA VAL A 181 -8.23 -2.62 2.56
C VAL A 181 -9.26 -1.85 3.39
N PHE A 182 -9.21 -0.51 3.35
CA PHE A 182 -10.00 0.33 4.26
C PHE A 182 -11.28 0.91 3.66
N TRP A 183 -11.42 0.88 2.32
CA TRP A 183 -12.61 1.36 1.63
C TRP A 183 -13.41 0.23 0.97
N GLU A 184 -12.79 -0.60 0.14
CA GLU A 184 -13.50 -1.67 -0.59
C GLU A 184 -13.84 -2.86 0.31
N LEU A 185 -12.90 -3.26 1.17
CA LEU A 185 -13.07 -4.34 2.15
C LEU A 185 -13.57 -3.83 3.51
N ARG A 186 -13.98 -2.56 3.62
CA ARG A 186 -14.34 -1.93 4.89
C ARG A 186 -15.39 -2.69 5.68
N GLU A 187 -16.50 -3.04 5.03
CA GLU A 187 -17.64 -3.71 5.66
C GLU A 187 -17.26 -5.12 6.16
N PRO A 188 -16.72 -6.03 5.32
CA PRO A 188 -16.32 -7.37 5.78
C PRO A 188 -15.11 -7.33 6.73
N PHE A 189 -14.17 -6.41 6.56
CA PHE A 189 -12.94 -6.36 7.35
C PHE A 189 -13.07 -5.50 8.62
N ILE A 190 -13.25 -4.19 8.44
CA ILE A 190 -13.16 -3.22 9.53
C ILE A 190 -14.43 -3.19 10.37
N GLU A 191 -15.59 -3.52 9.82
CA GLU A 191 -16.88 -3.45 10.53
C GLU A 191 -17.34 -4.82 11.07
N ASN A 192 -17.13 -5.90 10.31
CA ASN A 192 -17.70 -7.21 10.62
C ASN A 192 -16.72 -8.30 11.07
N LEU A 193 -15.43 -8.22 10.76
CA LEU A 193 -14.47 -9.26 11.17
C LEU A 193 -14.51 -9.45 12.69
N TYR A 194 -14.65 -10.69 13.14
CA TYR A 194 -14.78 -11.13 14.54
C TYR A 194 -16.01 -10.63 15.31
N LYS A 195 -17.01 -10.08 14.62
CA LYS A 195 -18.29 -9.64 15.22
C LYS A 195 -19.42 -10.63 14.88
N PRO A 196 -20.27 -11.03 15.85
CA PRO A 196 -20.19 -10.75 17.29
C PRO A 196 -19.21 -11.68 18.03
N LYS A 197 -18.71 -12.74 17.38
CA LYS A 197 -17.75 -13.70 17.92
C LYS A 197 -16.75 -14.10 16.85
N VAL A 198 -15.52 -14.46 17.25
CA VAL A 198 -14.48 -14.93 16.34
C VAL A 198 -14.94 -16.14 15.53
N SER A 199 -15.55 -17.15 16.17
CA SER A 199 -16.05 -18.36 15.50
C SER A 199 -17.11 -18.14 14.42
N GLN A 200 -17.76 -16.98 14.37
CA GLN A 200 -18.85 -16.70 13.42
C GLN A 200 -18.43 -15.83 12.24
N ALA A 201 -17.45 -14.94 12.43
CA ALA A 201 -16.99 -14.00 11.42
C ALA A 201 -15.47 -14.12 11.30
N ARG A 202 -15.04 -15.15 10.58
CA ARG A 202 -13.63 -15.56 10.44
C ARG A 202 -12.94 -14.90 9.25
N LEU A 203 -11.61 -14.92 9.26
CA LEU A 203 -10.78 -14.25 8.26
C LEU A 203 -10.87 -14.89 6.87
N GLU A 204 -11.19 -16.18 6.73
CA GLU A 204 -11.18 -16.89 5.45
C GLU A 204 -12.10 -16.23 4.40
N ALA A 205 -13.30 -15.80 4.80
CA ALA A 205 -14.23 -15.12 3.89
C ALA A 205 -13.67 -13.79 3.37
N LEU A 206 -12.86 -13.10 4.19
CA LEU A 206 -12.18 -11.87 3.78
C LEU A 206 -11.03 -12.15 2.81
N ILE A 207 -10.34 -13.28 2.97
CA ILE A 207 -9.25 -13.70 2.06
C ILE A 207 -9.77 -13.93 0.64
N GLU A 208 -10.96 -14.53 0.47
CA GLU A 208 -11.58 -14.70 -0.85
C GLU A 208 -11.87 -13.35 -1.54
N LEU A 209 -12.37 -12.37 -0.79
CA LEU A 209 -12.64 -11.02 -1.30
C LEU A 209 -11.35 -10.28 -1.65
N LEU A 210 -10.31 -10.45 -0.84
CA LEU A 210 -8.99 -9.90 -1.11
C LEU A 210 -8.39 -10.52 -2.38
N ASP A 211 -8.46 -11.84 -2.55
CA ASP A 211 -7.98 -12.53 -3.75
C ASP A 211 -8.68 -12.01 -5.01
N LEU A 212 -10.01 -11.86 -4.97
CA LEU A 212 -10.76 -11.32 -6.09
C LEU A 212 -10.29 -9.89 -6.45
N ALA A 213 -10.09 -9.03 -5.45
CA ALA A 213 -9.60 -7.68 -5.67
C ALA A 213 -8.19 -7.68 -6.30
N LEU A 214 -7.26 -8.45 -5.74
CA LEU A 214 -5.89 -8.58 -6.26
C LEU A 214 -5.88 -9.13 -7.71
N ASN A 215 -6.73 -10.11 -8.01
CA ASN A 215 -6.84 -10.70 -9.36
C ASN A 215 -7.40 -9.70 -10.39
N GLN A 216 -8.43 -8.93 -10.03
CA GLN A 216 -8.95 -7.88 -10.89
C GLN A 216 -7.88 -6.84 -11.23
N LEU A 217 -7.05 -6.49 -10.26
CA LEU A 217 -5.95 -5.54 -10.41
C LEU A 217 -4.86 -6.07 -11.34
N CYS A 218 -4.43 -7.32 -11.12
CA CYS A 218 -3.48 -8.00 -11.99
C CYS A 218 -3.96 -8.09 -13.45
N SER A 219 -5.28 -8.18 -13.69
CA SER A 219 -5.84 -8.24 -15.05
C SER A 219 -5.75 -6.93 -15.84
N ILE A 220 -5.63 -5.77 -15.15
CA ILE A 220 -5.64 -4.44 -15.78
C ILE A 220 -4.21 -3.89 -15.96
N ILE A 221 -3.27 -4.25 -15.07
CA ILE A 221 -1.91 -3.70 -15.08
C ILE A 221 -1.03 -4.38 -16.15
N VAL A 222 -0.40 -3.58 -17.02
CA VAL A 222 0.36 -4.07 -18.20
C VAL A 222 1.67 -4.77 -17.84
N GLU A 223 2.07 -5.76 -18.65
CA GLU A 223 3.21 -6.64 -18.35
C GLU A 223 4.60 -5.99 -18.29
N PRO A 224 4.97 -5.06 -19.19
CA PRO A 224 6.31 -4.45 -19.17
C PRO A 224 6.55 -3.47 -18.01
N LEU A 225 5.48 -3.03 -17.32
CA LEU A 225 5.53 -2.30 -16.04
C LEU A 225 6.13 -3.15 -14.95
N ARG A 226 5.94 -4.45 -15.09
CA ARG A 226 6.36 -5.45 -14.14
C ARG A 226 7.89 -5.63 -14.26
N ASP A 227 8.43 -5.77 -15.48
CA ASP A 227 9.86 -6.09 -15.76
C ASP A 227 10.88 -4.99 -15.38
N ARG A 228 10.55 -3.71 -15.56
CA ARG A 228 11.54 -2.61 -15.48
C ARG A 228 11.80 -2.13 -14.05
N LEU A 229 10.87 -2.39 -13.15
CA LEU A 229 10.97 -2.04 -11.73
C LEU A 229 11.76 -3.11 -10.95
N VAL A 230 11.95 -4.29 -11.55
CA VAL A 230 12.87 -5.38 -11.15
C VAL A 230 14.30 -4.89 -11.03
N THR A 231 14.78 -4.24 -12.08
CA THR A 231 16.20 -3.87 -12.20
C THR A 231 16.57 -2.73 -11.26
N ILE A 232 15.63 -1.83 -10.94
CA ILE A 232 15.88 -0.64 -10.12
C ILE A 232 15.96 -1.00 -8.62
N LEU A 233 15.18 -1.99 -8.15
CA LEU A 233 15.23 -2.44 -6.75
C LEU A 233 16.30 -3.51 -6.48
N LEU A 234 16.76 -4.23 -7.53
CA LEU A 234 17.87 -5.20 -7.45
C LEU A 234 19.25 -4.58 -7.14
N GLN A 235 19.42 -3.25 -7.26
CA GLN A 235 20.64 -2.59 -6.79
C GLN A 235 20.64 -2.30 -5.27
N ALA A 236 19.50 -2.42 -4.59
CA ALA A 236 19.37 -2.06 -3.17
C ALA A 236 19.40 -3.27 -2.21
N SER A 237 19.16 -4.51 -2.68
CA SER A 237 19.15 -5.69 -1.79
C SER A 237 19.84 -6.90 -2.42
N LEU A 238 21.01 -7.25 -1.88
CA LEU A 238 21.80 -8.42 -2.30
C LEU A 238 21.10 -9.76 -2.02
N VAL A 239 20.95 -10.55 -3.09
CA VAL A 239 21.42 -11.94 -3.29
C VAL A 239 21.02 -13.04 -2.28
N SER A 240 20.30 -14.07 -2.81
CA SER A 240 20.56 -15.53 -2.65
C SER A 240 19.29 -16.39 -2.61
N SER A 241 18.16 -15.86 -2.13
CA SER A 241 16.97 -16.69 -1.86
C SER A 241 15.92 -16.71 -2.97
N LEU A 242 15.98 -15.76 -3.91
CA LEU A 242 15.02 -15.60 -5.03
C LEU A 242 15.27 -16.56 -6.21
N LEU A 243 16.43 -17.21 -6.30
CA LEU A 243 16.77 -18.08 -7.45
C LEU A 243 16.04 -19.44 -7.43
N ARG A 244 15.55 -19.89 -6.25
CA ARG A 244 14.78 -21.14 -6.11
C ARG A 244 13.30 -20.98 -6.44
N PHE A 245 12.79 -19.76 -6.25
CA PHE A 245 11.43 -19.33 -6.54
C PHE A 245 11.10 -19.40 -8.05
N PHE A 246 12.10 -19.14 -8.90
CA PHE A 246 11.90 -19.10 -10.35
C PHE A 246 11.67 -20.44 -11.06
N LYS A 247 12.00 -21.56 -10.42
CA LYS A 247 12.03 -22.86 -11.10
C LYS A 247 10.67 -23.55 -11.23
N ARG A 248 9.60 -23.04 -10.60
CA ARG A 248 8.35 -23.81 -10.44
C ARG A 248 7.08 -23.15 -10.98
N PHE A 249 7.05 -21.83 -11.17
CA PHE A 249 5.91 -21.11 -11.75
C PHE A 249 5.70 -21.35 -13.26
N SER A 250 6.67 -21.96 -13.95
CA SER A 250 6.57 -22.37 -15.37
C SER A 250 5.54 -23.49 -15.62
N SER A 251 5.03 -24.15 -14.59
CA SER A 251 4.18 -25.35 -14.72
C SER A 251 2.70 -25.02 -15.02
N VAL A 252 2.26 -23.79 -14.76
CA VAL A 252 0.82 -23.42 -14.73
C VAL A 252 0.36 -22.69 -16.00
N LEU A 253 1.28 -22.10 -16.78
CA LEU A 253 0.93 -21.25 -17.95
C LEU A 253 1.08 -21.92 -19.33
N GLN A 254 1.37 -23.23 -19.42
CA GLN A 254 1.40 -24.01 -20.68
C GLN A 254 2.04 -23.28 -21.89
N LEU A 255 3.19 -22.64 -21.70
CA LEU A 255 3.99 -22.08 -22.80
C LEU A 255 5.19 -22.99 -23.10
N PRO A 256 5.54 -23.21 -24.39
CA PRO A 256 6.61 -24.11 -24.78
C PRO A 256 7.99 -23.57 -24.35
N LEU A 257 8.72 -24.36 -23.57
CA LEU A 257 10.08 -24.09 -23.12
C LEU A 257 11.08 -24.38 -24.26
N PHE A 258 11.65 -23.35 -24.87
CA PHE A 258 12.86 -23.48 -25.69
C PHE A 258 14.09 -23.47 -24.78
N PHE A 259 14.79 -24.60 -24.68
CA PHE A 259 16.11 -24.69 -24.05
C PHE A 259 17.19 -24.22 -25.03
N GLY A 260 17.49 -22.93 -25.00
CA GLY A 260 18.72 -22.36 -25.57
C GLY A 260 19.71 -22.07 -24.45
N GLY A 261 20.88 -22.71 -24.48
CA GLY A 261 21.95 -22.52 -23.50
C GLY A 261 22.41 -21.07 -23.42
N GLY A 262 22.47 -20.53 -22.21
CA GLY A 262 22.85 -19.14 -21.94
C GLY A 262 21.96 -18.57 -20.86
N GLY A 263 22.33 -18.83 -19.60
CA GLY A 263 21.49 -18.58 -18.44
C GLY A 263 21.10 -17.11 -18.30
N VAL A 264 19.81 -16.82 -18.47
CA VAL A 264 19.10 -15.75 -17.78
C VAL A 264 17.63 -16.18 -17.64
N VAL A 265 17.10 -16.20 -16.42
CA VAL A 265 15.68 -16.49 -16.13
C VAL A 265 15.16 -15.32 -15.28
N LEU A 266 14.04 -14.72 -15.69
CA LEU A 266 13.57 -13.38 -15.25
C LEU A 266 12.53 -13.44 -14.11
N PRO A 267 12.66 -12.66 -12.99
CA PRO A 267 11.85 -12.85 -11.79
C PRO A 267 10.49 -12.13 -11.68
N LEU A 268 9.50 -12.65 -10.92
CA LEU A 268 8.26 -11.99 -10.46
C LEU A 268 8.58 -10.63 -9.78
N MET A 269 7.69 -9.65 -9.94
CA MET A 269 8.03 -8.27 -10.37
C MET A 269 7.89 -7.18 -9.27
N PRO A 270 8.86 -6.27 -9.04
CA PRO A 270 8.87 -5.37 -7.88
C PRO A 270 7.78 -4.34 -7.63
N SER A 271 7.02 -3.88 -8.62
CA SER A 271 5.92 -2.94 -8.31
C SER A 271 4.65 -3.66 -7.88
N LEU A 272 4.37 -4.82 -8.48
CA LEU A 272 3.37 -5.72 -7.94
C LEU A 272 3.83 -6.24 -6.57
N PHE A 273 5.12 -6.53 -6.39
CA PHE A 273 5.68 -6.91 -5.09
C PHE A 273 5.56 -5.79 -4.04
N LEU A 274 5.97 -4.56 -4.35
CA LEU A 274 5.85 -3.41 -3.43
C LEU A 274 4.38 -3.14 -3.11
N TRP A 275 3.51 -3.34 -4.08
CA TRP A 275 2.08 -3.14 -3.91
C TRP A 275 1.42 -4.27 -3.11
N VAL A 276 1.75 -5.54 -3.36
CA VAL A 276 1.32 -6.70 -2.55
C VAL A 276 1.88 -6.59 -1.13
N LEU A 277 3.14 -6.20 -0.98
CA LEU A 277 3.77 -5.91 0.31
C LEU A 277 3.04 -4.76 1.03
N LYS A 278 2.66 -3.70 0.30
CA LYS A 278 1.92 -2.58 0.87
C LYS A 278 0.50 -2.99 1.27
N CYS A 279 -0.22 -3.72 0.42
CA CYS A 279 -1.52 -4.30 0.75
C CYS A 279 -1.42 -5.19 1.98
N PHE A 280 -0.34 -5.97 2.11
CA PHE A 280 -0.09 -6.79 3.28
C PHE A 280 0.14 -5.96 4.54
N LEU A 281 0.92 -4.87 4.45
CA LEU A 281 1.12 -3.92 5.55
C LEU A 281 -0.18 -3.22 5.96
N ASP A 282 -0.98 -2.75 5.00
CA ASP A 282 -2.27 -2.12 5.29
C ASP A 282 -3.25 -3.12 5.91
N PHE A 283 -3.25 -4.37 5.43
CA PHE A 283 -4.05 -5.43 6.01
C PHE A 283 -3.60 -5.75 7.43
N GLN A 284 -2.29 -5.79 7.69
CA GLN A 284 -1.77 -5.96 9.03
C GLN A 284 -2.24 -4.82 9.96
N ASP A 285 -2.13 -3.57 9.52
CA ASP A 285 -2.61 -2.41 10.27
C ASP A 285 -4.11 -2.51 10.57
N GLY A 286 -4.90 -2.93 9.58
CA GLY A 286 -6.32 -3.20 9.73
C GLY A 286 -6.62 -4.32 10.73
N LEU A 287 -5.85 -5.41 10.71
CA LEU A 287 -6.02 -6.54 11.63
C LEU A 287 -5.67 -6.13 13.08
N LEU A 288 -4.56 -5.42 13.27
CA LEU A 288 -4.17 -4.88 14.57
C LEU A 288 -5.26 -3.96 15.13
N ARG A 289 -5.82 -3.11 14.26
CA ARG A 289 -6.95 -2.25 14.62
C ARG A 289 -8.19 -3.04 15.00
N VAL A 290 -8.53 -4.11 14.27
CA VAL A 290 -9.67 -4.98 14.62
C VAL A 290 -9.48 -5.64 15.99
N LEU A 291 -8.24 -6.07 16.30
CA LEU A 291 -7.92 -6.76 17.56
C LEU A 291 -7.84 -5.81 18.77
N LEU A 292 -7.30 -4.60 18.60
CA LEU A 292 -7.01 -3.68 19.70
C LEU A 292 -7.99 -2.52 19.82
N ASP A 293 -8.54 -2.06 18.71
CA ASP A 293 -9.33 -0.84 18.59
C ASP A 293 -10.65 -1.11 17.83
N GLY A 294 -11.14 -2.35 17.92
CA GLY A 294 -12.24 -2.87 17.14
C GLY A 294 -13.63 -2.35 17.54
N GLY A 295 -13.71 -1.47 18.52
CA GLY A 295 -14.95 -0.88 19.01
C GLY A 295 -15.77 -1.80 19.94
N PRO A 296 -16.91 -1.29 20.45
CA PRO A 296 -17.62 -1.89 21.58
C PRO A 296 -18.26 -3.26 21.27
N SER A 297 -18.53 -3.56 19.99
CA SER A 297 -19.18 -4.81 19.56
C SER A 297 -18.22 -5.99 19.37
N ARG A 298 -16.91 -5.80 19.55
CA ARG A 298 -15.90 -6.87 19.49
C ARG A 298 -15.45 -7.24 20.88
N VAL A 299 -15.70 -8.50 21.22
CA VAL A 299 -15.43 -9.08 22.54
C VAL A 299 -14.67 -10.39 22.34
N PHE A 300 -13.52 -10.52 22.98
CA PHE A 300 -12.63 -11.67 22.86
C PHE A 300 -12.54 -12.47 24.18
N PHE A 301 -12.56 -13.79 24.05
CA PHE A 301 -12.39 -14.76 25.14
C PHE A 301 -11.06 -15.50 24.98
N LEU A 302 -10.59 -16.18 26.04
CA LEU A 302 -9.33 -16.92 26.01
C LEU A 302 -9.33 -18.00 24.91
N ASN A 303 -10.46 -18.67 24.72
CA ASN A 303 -10.60 -19.74 23.72
C ASN A 303 -10.51 -19.21 22.27
N ASP A 304 -10.70 -17.92 22.05
CA ASP A 304 -10.62 -17.34 20.71
C ASP A 304 -9.16 -17.26 20.20
N ALA A 305 -8.16 -17.27 21.09
CA ALA A 305 -6.76 -17.14 20.72
C ALA A 305 -6.31 -18.22 19.71
N LYS A 306 -6.85 -19.44 19.84
CA LYS A 306 -6.57 -20.52 18.88
C LYS A 306 -7.14 -20.21 17.49
N LEU A 307 -8.37 -19.72 17.42
CA LEU A 307 -9.02 -19.36 16.16
C LEU A 307 -8.32 -18.17 15.49
N LEU A 308 -7.89 -17.19 16.28
CA LEU A 308 -7.13 -16.04 15.78
C LEU A 308 -5.76 -16.44 15.22
N GLU A 309 -5.07 -17.41 15.83
CA GLU A 309 -3.79 -17.92 15.30
C GLU A 309 -4.01 -18.71 14.00
N GLU A 310 -5.07 -19.54 13.93
CA GLU A 310 -5.48 -20.22 12.69
C GLU A 310 -5.72 -19.21 11.56
N ASP A 311 -6.46 -18.14 11.83
CA ASP A 311 -6.75 -17.08 10.86
C ASP A 311 -5.47 -16.34 10.43
N LEU A 312 -4.54 -16.08 11.36
CA LEU A 312 -3.25 -15.49 11.01
C LEU A 312 -2.41 -16.40 10.11
N ASP A 313 -2.46 -17.72 10.31
CA ASP A 313 -1.78 -18.68 9.46
C ASP A 313 -2.39 -18.76 8.06
N VAL A 314 -3.72 -18.67 7.93
CA VAL A 314 -4.39 -18.54 6.63
C VAL A 314 -3.90 -17.28 5.91
N LEU A 315 -3.85 -16.14 6.60
CA LEU A 315 -3.36 -14.87 6.03
C LEU A 315 -1.91 -15.01 5.54
N LYS A 316 -1.03 -15.62 6.34
CA LYS A 316 0.36 -15.83 5.96
C LYS A 316 0.47 -16.69 4.71
N GLU A 317 -0.20 -17.84 4.69
CA GLU A 317 -0.10 -18.76 3.56
C GLU A 317 -0.73 -18.16 2.30
N PHE A 318 -1.76 -17.32 2.41
CA PHE A 318 -2.29 -16.53 1.30
C PHE A 318 -1.24 -15.61 0.67
N PHE A 319 -0.54 -14.80 1.48
CA PHE A 319 0.48 -13.87 0.97
C PHE A 319 1.79 -14.57 0.56
N ILE A 320 2.11 -15.74 1.13
CA ILE A 320 3.22 -16.59 0.68
C ILE A 320 2.85 -17.30 -0.64
N SER A 321 1.57 -17.64 -0.82
CA SER A 321 0.99 -18.29 -2.00
C SER A 321 1.82 -19.48 -2.48
N GLY A 322 2.07 -20.47 -1.61
CA GLY A 322 2.84 -21.67 -1.98
C GLY A 322 4.31 -21.41 -2.34
N GLY A 323 4.82 -20.21 -2.09
CA GLY A 323 6.14 -19.77 -2.50
C GLY A 323 6.16 -19.03 -3.83
N ASP A 324 5.01 -18.55 -4.30
CA ASP A 324 4.85 -17.71 -5.50
C ASP A 324 4.44 -16.26 -5.17
N GLY A 325 4.20 -15.97 -3.89
CA GLY A 325 3.92 -14.63 -3.35
C GLY A 325 5.12 -13.98 -2.68
N LEU A 326 4.92 -13.36 -1.51
CA LEU A 326 5.97 -12.72 -0.72
C LEU A 326 6.94 -13.77 -0.11
N PRO A 327 8.25 -13.46 0.03
CA PRO A 327 9.20 -14.33 0.71
C PRO A 327 8.75 -14.67 2.13
N ARG A 328 8.74 -15.97 2.47
CA ARG A 328 8.31 -16.45 3.79
C ARG A 328 8.98 -15.70 4.95
N GLY A 329 10.28 -15.43 4.86
CA GLY A 329 11.00 -14.67 5.90
C GLY A 329 10.50 -13.23 6.08
N VAL A 330 10.08 -12.56 5.00
CA VAL A 330 9.49 -11.22 5.07
C VAL A 330 8.11 -11.30 5.72
N VAL A 331 7.27 -12.23 5.28
CA VAL A 331 5.92 -12.44 5.83
C VAL A 331 5.98 -12.74 7.33
N GLU A 332 6.83 -13.68 7.75
CA GLU A 332 6.99 -14.05 9.17
C GLU A 332 7.44 -12.88 10.05
N ASN A 333 8.32 -12.02 9.54
CA ASN A 333 8.78 -10.84 10.26
C ASN A 333 7.67 -9.80 10.43
N LEU A 334 6.87 -9.57 9.39
CA LEU A 334 5.80 -8.58 9.42
C LEU A 334 4.66 -9.00 10.36
N VAL A 335 4.22 -10.26 10.29
CA VAL A 335 3.15 -10.77 11.16
C VAL A 335 3.58 -10.99 12.61
N ALA A 336 4.87 -10.89 12.94
CA ALA A 336 5.38 -11.15 14.27
C ALA A 336 4.68 -10.32 15.35
N HIS A 337 4.34 -9.06 15.05
CA HIS A 337 3.63 -8.20 15.98
C HIS A 337 2.17 -8.62 16.18
N ALA A 338 1.44 -8.93 15.10
CA ALA A 338 0.07 -9.43 15.18
C ALA A 338 0.01 -10.77 15.94
N ARG A 339 0.93 -11.70 15.65
CA ARG A 339 1.10 -12.96 16.39
C ARG A 339 1.33 -12.72 17.87
N HIS A 340 2.14 -11.72 18.22
CA HIS A 340 2.38 -11.38 19.62
C HIS A 340 1.09 -10.94 20.33
N ILE A 341 0.28 -10.09 19.70
CA ILE A 341 -1.02 -9.65 20.25
C ILE A 341 -2.00 -10.82 20.37
N ILE A 342 -2.07 -11.69 19.37
CA ILE A 342 -2.90 -12.91 19.42
C ILE A 342 -2.50 -13.80 20.60
N LYS A 343 -1.19 -13.96 20.86
CA LYS A 343 -0.71 -14.66 22.07
C LYS A 343 -1.18 -13.99 23.36
N LEU A 344 -1.14 -12.65 23.44
CA LEU A 344 -1.67 -11.90 24.60
C LEU A 344 -3.17 -12.18 24.84
N HIS A 345 -3.96 -12.35 23.78
CA HIS A 345 -5.36 -12.77 23.93
C HIS A 345 -5.51 -14.16 24.56
N GLY A 346 -4.50 -15.04 24.49
CA GLY A 346 -4.50 -16.35 25.13
C GLY A 346 -4.15 -16.36 26.63
N TYR A 347 -3.63 -15.26 27.18
CA TYR A 347 -3.28 -15.19 28.61
C TYR A 347 -4.50 -14.97 29.51
N GLU A 348 -4.43 -15.52 30.71
CA GLU A 348 -5.42 -15.29 31.77
C GLU A 348 -5.55 -13.80 32.09
N THR A 349 -6.77 -13.37 32.41
CA THR A 349 -7.07 -11.96 32.75
C THR A 349 -6.18 -11.45 33.88
N ARG A 350 -5.90 -12.29 34.89
CA ARG A 350 -5.06 -11.93 36.03
C ARG A 350 -3.61 -11.65 35.65
N GLU A 351 -3.04 -12.48 34.78
CA GLU A 351 -1.67 -12.31 34.30
C GLU A 351 -1.52 -10.99 33.52
N LEU A 352 -2.48 -10.68 32.64
CA LEU A 352 -2.50 -9.40 31.91
C LEU A 352 -2.61 -8.18 32.86
N ILE A 353 -3.43 -8.29 33.91
CA ILE A 353 -3.57 -7.22 34.91
C ILE A 353 -2.29 -7.03 35.72
N GLU A 354 -1.66 -8.11 36.17
CA GLU A 354 -0.39 -8.07 36.91
C GLU A 354 0.73 -7.49 36.07
N ASP A 355 0.81 -7.89 34.80
CA ASP A 355 1.80 -7.39 33.87
C ASP A 355 1.57 -5.91 33.56
N LEU A 356 0.31 -5.47 33.36
CA LEU A 356 0.00 -4.05 33.17
C LEU A 356 0.36 -3.21 34.39
N LYS A 357 0.04 -3.68 35.61
CA LYS A 357 0.44 -2.98 36.85
C LYS A 357 1.95 -2.86 36.96
N SER A 358 2.66 -3.94 36.67
CA SER A 358 4.13 -3.98 36.70
C SER A 358 4.72 -3.03 35.65
N ALA A 359 4.22 -3.06 34.42
CA ALA A 359 4.65 -2.20 33.33
C ALA A 359 4.37 -0.72 33.62
N SER A 360 3.21 -0.38 34.19
CA SER A 360 2.87 1.00 34.57
C SER A 360 3.79 1.56 35.66
N GLY A 361 4.34 0.72 36.53
CA GLY A 361 5.37 1.11 37.50
C GLY A 361 6.77 1.25 36.88
N LEU A 362 7.02 0.61 35.74
CA LEU A 362 8.31 0.59 35.03
C LEU A 362 8.42 1.66 33.93
N GLU A 363 7.34 2.38 33.57
CA GLU A 363 7.38 3.45 32.56
C GLU A 363 8.36 4.59 32.91
N LEU A 364 8.71 4.74 34.19
CA LEU A 364 9.76 5.67 34.65
C LEU A 364 11.20 5.24 34.26
N GLN A 365 11.40 4.02 33.71
CA GLN A 365 12.71 3.48 33.32
C GLN A 365 12.73 2.80 31.93
N GLY A 366 11.68 2.93 31.11
CA GLY A 366 11.69 2.45 29.72
C GLY A 366 11.74 0.92 29.53
N GLY A 367 11.36 0.14 30.55
CA GLY A 367 11.33 -1.33 30.48
C GLY A 367 10.09 -1.88 29.77
N ARG A 368 10.26 -2.91 28.94
CA ARG A 368 9.15 -3.72 28.39
C ARG A 368 8.55 -4.60 29.49
N SER A 369 7.25 -4.86 29.42
CA SER A 369 6.55 -5.74 30.36
C SER A 369 7.08 -7.18 30.31
N LYS A 370 6.76 -8.03 31.29
CA LYS A 370 7.19 -9.45 31.30
C LYS A 370 6.61 -10.19 30.10
N LEU A 371 5.41 -9.81 29.67
CA LEU A 371 4.77 -10.35 28.49
C LEU A 371 5.23 -9.67 27.20
N GLY A 372 6.17 -8.73 27.23
CA GLY A 372 6.75 -8.11 26.04
C GLY A 372 5.88 -7.04 25.36
N ALA A 373 4.79 -6.61 26.00
CA ALA A 373 3.84 -5.65 25.49
C ALA A 373 3.97 -4.29 26.20
N ASP A 374 3.50 -3.21 25.56
CA ASP A 374 3.37 -1.92 26.23
C ASP A 374 2.05 -1.82 27.01
N THR A 375 1.99 -0.85 27.93
CA THR A 375 0.81 -0.61 28.78
C THR A 375 -0.45 -0.32 27.96
N LYS A 376 -0.28 0.37 26.82
CA LYS A 376 -1.33 0.75 25.88
C LYS A 376 -1.97 -0.47 25.20
N THR A 377 -1.17 -1.47 24.83
CA THR A 377 -1.61 -2.71 24.19
C THR A 377 -2.34 -3.57 25.20
N LEU A 378 -1.76 -3.77 26.38
CA LEU A 378 -2.39 -4.55 27.46
C LEU A 378 -3.73 -3.94 27.89
N LEU A 379 -3.81 -2.62 28.02
CA LEU A 379 -5.05 -1.91 28.35
C LEU A 379 -6.14 -2.14 27.29
N ARG A 380 -5.79 -2.05 26.00
CA ARG A 380 -6.73 -2.28 24.89
C ARG A 380 -7.25 -3.72 24.86
N ILE A 381 -6.37 -4.70 25.03
CA ILE A 381 -6.77 -6.11 25.15
C ILE A 381 -7.75 -6.31 26.31
N LEU A 382 -7.47 -5.72 27.48
CA LEU A 382 -8.36 -5.80 28.65
C LEU A 382 -9.72 -5.09 28.42
N CYS A 383 -9.78 -4.06 27.58
CA CYS A 383 -11.03 -3.38 27.25
C CYS A 383 -11.98 -4.28 26.43
N HIS A 384 -11.41 -5.02 25.47
CA HIS A 384 -12.14 -5.94 24.60
C HIS A 384 -12.27 -7.36 25.19
N ARG A 385 -11.69 -7.63 26.37
CA ARG A 385 -11.80 -8.93 27.04
C ARG A 385 -13.22 -9.15 27.55
N GLY A 386 -13.83 -10.27 27.17
CA GLY A 386 -15.16 -10.73 27.60
C GLY A 386 -15.24 -11.20 29.07
N ASP A 387 -14.48 -10.58 29.97
CA ASP A 387 -14.36 -10.95 31.38
C ASP A 387 -14.80 -9.80 32.28
N SER A 388 -15.63 -10.12 33.28
CA SER A 388 -16.05 -9.18 34.29
C SER A 388 -14.90 -8.68 35.17
N GLU A 389 -13.86 -9.48 35.42
CA GLU A 389 -12.69 -9.08 36.20
C GLU A 389 -11.91 -7.98 35.47
N ALA A 390 -11.63 -8.18 34.17
CA ALA A 390 -11.00 -7.19 33.30
C ALA A 390 -11.80 -5.88 33.26
N SER A 391 -13.10 -5.98 33.01
CA SER A 391 -13.98 -4.81 32.92
C SER A 391 -14.07 -4.03 34.25
N GLN A 392 -14.09 -4.70 35.40
CA GLN A 392 -14.04 -4.04 36.70
C GLN A 392 -12.70 -3.35 36.97
N PHE A 393 -11.59 -4.01 36.64
CA PHE A 393 -10.26 -3.44 36.81
C PHE A 393 -10.07 -2.18 35.96
N VAL A 394 -10.40 -2.27 34.67
CA VAL A 394 -10.32 -1.16 33.72
C VAL A 394 -11.20 0.02 34.15
N LYS A 395 -12.41 -0.26 34.66
CA LYS A 395 -13.28 0.78 35.25
C LYS A 395 -12.60 1.51 36.41
N LYS A 396 -12.03 0.77 37.35
CA LYS A 396 -11.48 1.31 38.60
C LYS A 396 -10.21 2.12 38.36
N GLN A 397 -9.30 1.61 37.54
CA GLN A 397 -7.98 2.22 37.33
C GLN A 397 -7.98 3.31 36.25
N PHE A 398 -8.69 3.09 35.14
CA PHE A 398 -8.60 3.96 33.95
C PHE A 398 -9.89 4.75 33.66
N LYS A 399 -10.96 4.54 34.45
CA LYS A 399 -12.26 5.24 34.31
C LYS A 399 -12.90 5.10 32.91
N ILE A 400 -12.59 4.03 32.19
CA ILE A 400 -13.11 3.78 30.83
C ILE A 400 -14.63 3.44 30.87
N PRO A 401 -15.44 4.04 29.97
CA PRO A 401 -16.89 3.86 29.94
C PRO A 401 -17.31 2.45 29.47
N LYS A 402 -18.53 2.02 29.84
CA LYS A 402 -19.12 0.78 29.33
C LYS A 402 -19.38 0.89 27.83
N SER A 403 -19.26 -0.23 27.13
CA SER A 403 -19.89 -0.40 25.83
C SER A 403 -21.42 -0.25 25.96
N THR A 404 -22.02 0.48 25.02
CA THR A 404 -23.49 0.69 24.94
C THR A 404 -24.13 -0.14 23.82
N VAL A 405 -23.49 -1.24 23.43
CA VAL A 405 -23.95 -2.12 22.33
C VAL A 405 -25.32 -2.69 22.64
#